data_AF-A0A1E4NVW0-F1
#
_entry.id   AF-A0A1E4NVW0-F1
#
_cell.length_a   1.000
_cell.length_b   1.000
_cell.length_c   1.000
_cell.angle_alpha   90.00
_cell.angle_beta   90.00
_cell.angle_gamma   90.00
#
_symmetry.space_group_name_H-M   'P 1'
#
loop_
_entity.id
_entity.type
_entity.pdbx_description
1 polymer ?
#
loop_
_entity_poly.entity_id
_entity_poly.type
_entity_poly.pdbx_seq_one_letter_code
_entity_poly.pdbx_strand_id
1 'polypeptide(L)'
;MAVLLLLTLLNLRRRQRQGTRSRSPAREALDTVQAWPPESARVMSIAERQGYDLLRRALPGFLVLAQVPLARFLRVPTRHSYTDWMQRVGSLNADLLLCDGGSRVLAVIDIRAPHETERSRRRHERLARVLKAAGIRVHVWREDDLPSLAAVRSALGADLLPAAEPAKPTPSRPMPLIPVPEIEEMLAAGDHLAYDAALEPVPSAFFDDLESERGQLARS
;
A
#
# COMPACT_ATOMS: atom_id res chain seq x y z
N MET A 1 -35.94 1.25 -51.61
CA MET A 1 -35.92 2.27 -50.53
C MET A 1 -36.28 1.72 -49.16
N ALA A 2 -37.37 0.95 -49.00
CA ALA A 2 -37.81 0.44 -47.69
C ALA A 2 -36.79 -0.49 -46.97
N VAL A 3 -36.07 -1.34 -47.70
CA VAL A 3 -35.09 -2.28 -47.13
C VAL A 3 -33.86 -1.56 -46.54
N LEU A 4 -33.39 -0.49 -47.19
CA LEU A 4 -32.28 0.33 -46.69
C LEU A 4 -32.66 1.11 -45.43
N LEU A 5 -33.92 1.57 -45.35
CA LEU A 5 -34.50 2.18 -44.14
C LEU A 5 -34.61 1.18 -42.99
N LEU A 6 -35.02 -0.06 -43.27
CA LEU A 6 -35.14 -1.11 -42.25
C LEU A 6 -33.76 -1.51 -41.70
N LEU A 7 -32.75 -1.64 -42.56
CA LEU A 7 -31.39 -1.98 -42.18
C LEU A 7 -30.70 -0.86 -41.37
N THR A 8 -30.95 0.40 -41.75
CA THR A 8 -30.44 1.55 -40.99
C THR A 8 -31.11 1.66 -39.61
N LEU A 9 -32.42 1.45 -39.51
CA LEU A 9 -33.14 1.38 -38.23
C LEU A 9 -32.67 0.23 -37.34
N LEU A 10 -32.40 -0.95 -37.91
CA LEU A 10 -31.83 -2.09 -37.18
C LEU A 10 -30.42 -1.81 -36.66
N ASN A 11 -29.60 -1.10 -37.42
CA ASN A 11 -28.24 -0.74 -37.03
C ASN A 11 -28.23 0.35 -35.94
N LEU A 12 -29.13 1.33 -36.01
CA LEU A 12 -29.33 2.32 -34.93
C LEU A 12 -29.83 1.66 -33.64
N ARG A 13 -30.78 0.71 -33.72
CA ARG A 13 -31.26 -0.03 -32.55
C ARG A 13 -30.19 -0.94 -31.94
N ARG A 14 -29.33 -1.55 -32.76
CA ARG A 14 -28.16 -2.31 -32.29
C ARG A 14 -27.12 -1.41 -31.61
N ARG A 15 -26.84 -0.22 -32.16
CA ARG A 15 -25.95 0.77 -31.54
C ARG A 15 -26.49 1.34 -30.23
N GLN A 16 -27.79 1.59 -30.14
CA GLN A 16 -28.44 2.00 -28.90
C GLN A 16 -28.39 0.90 -27.82
N ARG A 17 -28.56 -0.38 -28.19
CA ARG A 17 -28.42 -1.51 -27.24
C ARG A 17 -26.99 -1.79 -26.79
N GLN A 18 -25.98 -1.39 -27.57
CA GLN A 18 -24.56 -1.52 -27.19
C GLN A 18 -24.02 -0.32 -26.39
N GLY A 19 -24.70 0.83 -26.41
CA GLY A 19 -24.25 2.08 -25.79
C GLY A 19 -24.59 2.26 -24.30
N THR A 20 -25.40 1.39 -23.70
CA THR A 20 -25.79 1.54 -22.28
C THR A 20 -25.79 0.20 -21.56
N ARG A 21 -24.61 -0.36 -21.32
CA ARG A 21 -24.38 -1.03 -20.03
C ARG A 21 -24.40 0.06 -18.96
N SER A 22 -25.60 0.55 -18.65
CA SER A 22 -25.86 1.40 -17.50
C SER A 22 -25.33 0.64 -16.30
N ARG A 23 -24.18 1.08 -15.76
CA ARG A 23 -23.79 0.72 -14.41
C ARG A 23 -24.94 1.24 -13.55
N SER A 24 -25.77 0.33 -13.04
CA SER A 24 -26.95 0.70 -12.27
C SER A 24 -26.54 1.71 -11.19
N PRO A 25 -27.17 2.90 -11.09
CA PRO A 25 -26.79 3.94 -10.12
C PRO A 25 -26.86 3.45 -8.67
N ALA A 26 -27.63 2.38 -8.41
CA ALA A 26 -27.65 1.66 -7.14
C ALA A 26 -26.29 1.08 -6.72
N ARG A 27 -25.36 0.79 -7.65
CA ARG A 27 -24.00 0.35 -7.32
C ARG A 27 -23.05 1.50 -6.96
N GLU A 28 -23.40 2.74 -7.31
CA GLU A 28 -22.59 3.93 -7.03
C GLU A 28 -22.89 4.54 -5.64
N ALA A 29 -24.04 4.20 -5.05
CA ALA A 29 -24.47 4.70 -3.74
C ALA A 29 -24.34 3.69 -2.58
N LEU A 30 -23.79 2.50 -2.84
CA LEU A 30 -23.51 1.54 -1.76
C LEU A 30 -22.24 1.99 -1.05
N ASP A 31 -22.39 2.42 0.21
CA ASP A 31 -21.25 2.50 1.12
C ASP A 31 -20.67 1.09 1.27
N THR A 32 -19.60 0.81 0.55
CA THR A 32 -18.96 -0.50 0.50
C THR A 32 -18.36 -0.89 1.85
N VAL A 33 -18.07 0.06 2.73
CA VAL A 33 -17.54 -0.23 4.07
C VAL A 33 -18.66 -0.72 4.98
N GLN A 34 -19.85 -0.11 4.90
CA GLN A 34 -21.01 -0.57 5.65
C GLN A 34 -21.61 -1.86 5.08
N ALA A 35 -21.65 -1.99 3.75
CA ALA A 35 -22.20 -3.17 3.09
C ALA A 35 -21.26 -4.38 3.14
N TRP A 36 -19.94 -4.15 3.15
CA TRP A 36 -18.89 -5.18 3.24
C TRP A 36 -17.88 -4.79 4.34
N PRO A 37 -18.19 -5.07 5.62
CA PRO A 37 -17.33 -4.68 6.72
C PRO A 37 -15.94 -5.31 6.55
N PRO A 38 -14.85 -4.50 6.57
CA PRO A 38 -13.51 -5.03 6.39
C PRO A 38 -13.05 -5.78 7.63
N GLU A 39 -12.35 -6.89 7.40
CA GLU A 39 -11.68 -7.65 8.46
C GLU A 39 -10.17 -7.57 8.29
N SER A 40 -9.45 -7.60 9.42
CA SER A 40 -7.99 -7.66 9.39
C SER A 40 -7.51 -8.99 8.83
N ALA A 41 -6.66 -8.95 7.80
CA ALA A 41 -6.05 -10.13 7.22
C ALA A 41 -4.56 -10.22 7.57
N ARG A 42 -4.03 -11.45 7.54
CA ARG A 42 -2.60 -11.69 7.60
C ARG A 42 -1.93 -11.08 6.37
N VAL A 43 -0.92 -10.24 6.59
CA VAL A 43 -0.22 -9.53 5.50
C VAL A 43 0.73 -10.45 4.73
N MET A 44 1.40 -11.39 5.41
CA MET A 44 2.43 -12.25 4.82
C MET A 44 2.12 -13.74 4.88
N SER A 45 2.53 -14.50 3.87
CA SER A 45 2.54 -15.97 3.88
C SER A 45 3.52 -16.54 4.92
N ILE A 46 3.51 -17.85 5.15
CA ILE A 46 4.45 -18.50 6.09
C ILE A 46 5.89 -18.37 5.56
N ALA A 47 6.11 -18.69 4.29
CA ALA A 47 7.42 -18.61 3.66
C ALA A 47 7.94 -17.17 3.61
N GLU A 48 7.06 -16.18 3.38
CA GLU A 48 7.42 -14.76 3.44
C GLU A 48 7.92 -14.33 4.82
N ARG A 49 7.24 -14.78 5.89
CA ARG A 49 7.71 -14.52 7.26
C ARG A 49 9.06 -15.19 7.54
N GLN A 50 9.23 -16.44 7.13
CA GLN A 50 10.51 -17.15 7.29
C GLN A 50 11.64 -16.44 6.52
N GLY A 51 11.36 -15.96 5.31
CA GLY A 51 12.29 -15.17 4.51
C GLY A 51 12.62 -13.82 5.16
N TYR A 52 11.63 -13.13 5.72
CA TYR A 52 11.81 -11.89 6.48
C TYR A 52 12.75 -12.10 7.68
N ASP A 53 12.48 -13.12 8.49
CA ASP A 53 13.29 -13.45 9.66
C ASP A 53 14.70 -13.89 9.27
N LEU A 54 14.83 -14.61 8.16
CA LEU A 54 16.12 -15.01 7.60
C LEU A 54 16.95 -13.78 7.20
N LEU A 55 16.37 -12.82 6.47
CA LEU A 55 17.04 -11.57 6.10
C LEU A 55 17.50 -10.78 7.32
N ARG A 56 16.62 -10.60 8.32
CA ARG A 56 16.96 -9.86 9.55
C ARG A 56 18.13 -10.48 10.32
N ARG A 57 18.23 -11.81 10.33
CA ARG A 57 19.33 -12.53 10.97
C ARG A 57 20.61 -12.53 10.11
N ALA A 58 20.45 -12.61 8.79
CA ALA A 58 21.57 -12.67 7.86
C ALA A 58 22.29 -11.33 7.80
N LEU A 59 21.53 -10.23 7.78
CA LEU A 59 21.98 -8.88 7.49
C LEU A 59 21.54 -7.90 8.60
N PRO A 60 22.09 -8.04 9.83
CA PRO A 60 21.81 -7.08 10.89
C PRO A 60 22.28 -5.68 10.48
N GLY A 61 21.46 -4.67 10.76
CA GLY A 61 21.75 -3.27 10.40
C GLY A 61 21.12 -2.79 9.08
N PHE A 62 20.55 -3.70 8.28
CA PHE A 62 19.76 -3.33 7.10
C PHE A 62 18.27 -3.28 7.43
N LEU A 63 17.55 -2.44 6.68
CA LEU A 63 16.10 -2.36 6.77
C LEU A 63 15.48 -3.43 5.88
N VAL A 64 14.48 -4.15 6.41
CA VAL A 64 13.68 -5.11 5.64
C VAL A 64 12.22 -4.67 5.68
N LEU A 65 11.63 -4.42 4.52
CA LEU A 65 10.23 -4.04 4.36
C LEU A 65 9.47 -5.17 3.67
N ALA A 66 8.24 -5.43 4.07
CA ALA A 66 7.41 -6.50 3.51
C ALA A 66 6.18 -5.95 2.77
N GLN A 67 5.76 -6.65 1.72
CA GLN A 67 4.53 -6.40 0.96
C GLN A 67 4.40 -4.95 0.48
N VAL A 68 5.45 -4.45 -0.17
CA VAL A 68 5.52 -3.03 -0.58
C VAL A 68 5.10 -2.87 -2.04
N PRO A 69 4.07 -2.06 -2.34
CA PRO A 69 3.69 -1.75 -3.72
C PRO A 69 4.83 -1.10 -4.50
N LEU A 70 5.04 -1.56 -5.74
CA LEU A 70 6.10 -1.04 -6.62
C LEU A 70 6.00 0.48 -6.83
N ALA A 71 4.77 1.02 -6.86
CA ALA A 71 4.53 2.46 -6.99
C ALA A 71 5.07 3.30 -5.82
N ARG A 72 5.42 2.69 -4.67
CA ARG A 72 5.95 3.41 -3.51
C ARG A 72 7.45 3.71 -3.60
N PHE A 73 8.20 2.94 -4.39
CA PHE A 73 9.66 3.09 -4.49
C PHE A 73 10.18 3.21 -5.92
N LEU A 74 9.30 3.09 -6.93
CA LEU A 74 9.64 3.33 -8.33
C LEU A 74 9.08 4.68 -8.80
N ARG A 75 9.88 5.36 -9.63
CA ARG A 75 9.49 6.60 -10.32
C ARG A 75 9.57 6.39 -11.82
N VAL A 76 8.60 6.94 -12.54
CA VAL A 76 8.61 7.01 -14.00
C VAL A 76 8.71 8.46 -14.45
N PRO A 77 9.37 8.74 -15.60
CA PRO A 77 9.41 10.09 -16.15
C PRO A 77 8.01 10.70 -16.33
N THR A 78 7.86 11.97 -16.00
CA THR A 78 6.58 12.71 -15.99
C THR A 78 5.98 12.96 -17.37
N ARG A 79 6.69 12.59 -18.44
CA ARG A 79 6.23 12.74 -19.84
C ARG A 79 5.09 11.76 -20.20
N HIS A 80 4.78 10.81 -19.33
CA HIS A 80 3.72 9.82 -19.51
C HIS A 80 2.67 9.95 -18.40
N SER A 81 1.44 9.54 -18.71
CA SER A 81 0.31 9.53 -17.77
C SER A 81 0.63 8.69 -16.53
N TYR A 82 0.56 9.31 -15.35
CA TYR A 82 0.70 8.62 -14.08
C TYR A 82 -0.41 7.57 -13.87
N THR A 83 -1.62 7.86 -14.36
CA THR A 83 -2.74 6.92 -14.36
C THR A 83 -2.40 5.66 -15.15
N ASP A 84 -1.80 5.80 -16.33
CA ASP A 84 -1.42 4.65 -17.16
C ASP A 84 -0.31 3.82 -16.50
N TRP A 85 0.61 4.48 -15.80
CA TRP A 85 1.60 3.81 -14.97
C TRP A 85 0.94 3.03 -13.84
N MET A 86 0.00 3.63 -13.11
CA MET A 86 -0.66 2.97 -11.98
C MET A 86 -1.54 1.80 -12.43
N GLN A 87 -2.21 1.90 -13.58
CA GLN A 87 -2.91 0.77 -14.19
C GLN A 87 -1.96 -0.40 -14.51
N ARG A 88 -0.68 -0.09 -14.76
CA ARG A 88 0.33 -1.11 -15.00
C ARG A 88 0.84 -1.69 -13.68
N VAL A 89 1.40 -0.89 -12.78
CA VAL A 89 2.13 -1.44 -11.63
C VAL A 89 1.34 -1.48 -10.32
N GLY A 90 0.15 -0.90 -10.27
CA GLY A 90 -0.60 -0.69 -9.02
C GLY A 90 -1.03 -1.98 -8.30
N SER A 91 -1.06 -3.11 -9.00
CA SER A 91 -1.34 -4.43 -8.42
C SER A 91 -0.10 -5.25 -8.12
N LEU A 92 1.10 -4.71 -8.35
CA LEU A 92 2.36 -5.39 -8.10
C LEU A 92 2.95 -4.93 -6.76
N ASN A 93 3.25 -5.90 -5.91
CA ASN A 93 3.96 -5.71 -4.65
C ASN A 93 5.25 -6.52 -4.68
N ALA A 94 6.31 -5.98 -4.11
CA ALA A 94 7.49 -6.74 -3.76
C ALA A 94 7.24 -7.46 -2.43
N ASP A 95 7.57 -8.75 -2.37
CA ASP A 95 7.32 -9.55 -1.17
C ASP A 95 8.21 -9.05 -0.02
N LEU A 96 9.52 -8.92 -0.27
CA LEU A 96 10.47 -8.32 0.66
C LEU A 96 11.42 -7.36 -0.07
N LEU A 97 11.69 -6.20 0.54
CA LEU A 97 12.74 -5.28 0.12
C LEU A 97 13.85 -5.24 1.15
N LEU A 98 15.08 -5.35 0.66
CA LEU A 98 16.28 -5.04 1.42
C LEU A 98 16.65 -3.58 1.15
N CYS A 99 16.81 -2.79 2.20
CA CYS A 99 17.20 -1.39 2.11
C CYS A 99 18.38 -1.08 3.04
N ASP A 100 19.13 -0.03 2.70
CA ASP A 100 20.14 0.53 3.60
C ASP A 100 19.50 1.33 4.74
N GLY A 101 20.33 1.89 5.64
CA GLY A 101 19.85 2.70 6.76
C GLY A 101 19.08 3.97 6.36
N GLY A 102 19.25 4.44 5.11
CA GLY A 102 18.54 5.58 4.53
C GLY A 102 17.25 5.19 3.79
N SER A 103 16.80 3.94 3.89
CA SER A 103 15.66 3.40 3.14
C SER A 103 15.84 3.37 1.62
N ARG A 104 17.08 3.38 1.11
CA ARG A 104 17.36 3.14 -0.31
C ARG A 104 17.27 1.65 -0.59
N VAL A 105 16.51 1.27 -1.61
CA VAL A 105 16.37 -0.13 -2.05
C VAL A 105 17.70 -0.65 -2.58
N LEU A 106 18.17 -1.76 -2.03
CA LEU A 106 19.36 -2.48 -2.45
C LEU A 106 18.99 -3.69 -3.32
N ALA A 107 17.99 -4.45 -2.89
CA ALA A 107 17.50 -5.63 -3.60
C ALA A 107 16.04 -5.94 -3.25
N VAL A 108 15.38 -6.71 -4.10
CA VAL A 108 14.07 -7.29 -3.86
C VAL A 108 14.20 -8.80 -3.76
N ILE A 109 13.55 -9.40 -2.77
CA ILE A 109 13.36 -10.85 -2.68
C ILE A 109 11.93 -11.17 -3.13
N ASP A 110 11.83 -12.05 -4.12
CA ASP A 110 10.58 -12.52 -4.74
C ASP A 110 10.40 -13.99 -4.35
N ILE A 111 9.42 -14.27 -3.49
CA ILE A 111 9.20 -15.60 -2.91
C ILE A 111 8.11 -16.29 -3.72
N ARG A 112 8.47 -17.43 -4.31
CA ARG A 112 7.60 -18.15 -5.24
C ARG A 112 7.28 -19.53 -4.74
N ALA A 113 5.99 -19.88 -4.85
CA ALA A 113 5.53 -21.24 -4.70
C ALA A 113 6.31 -22.21 -5.63
N PRO A 114 6.47 -23.48 -5.23
CA PRO A 114 7.07 -24.52 -6.07
C PRO A 114 6.27 -24.75 -7.35
N HIS A 115 4.94 -24.67 -7.26
CA HIS A 115 4.01 -24.87 -8.35
C HIS A 115 3.20 -23.60 -8.58
N GLU A 116 3.57 -22.84 -9.60
CA GLU A 116 2.93 -21.58 -9.93
C GLU A 116 1.79 -21.79 -10.94
N THR A 117 0.64 -21.16 -10.68
CA THR A 117 -0.37 -20.99 -11.73
C THR A 117 0.16 -20.10 -12.84
N GLU A 118 -0.36 -20.25 -14.06
CA GLU A 118 -0.04 -19.37 -15.21
C GLU A 118 -0.17 -17.88 -14.85
N ARG A 119 -1.22 -17.54 -14.09
CA ARG A 119 -1.46 -16.16 -13.63
C ARG A 119 -0.38 -15.68 -12.68
N SER A 120 0.01 -16.50 -11.71
CA SER A 120 1.07 -16.16 -10.75
C SER A 120 2.40 -15.96 -11.47
N ARG A 121 2.75 -16.88 -12.36
CA ARG A 121 3.99 -16.81 -13.14
C ARG A 121 4.08 -15.52 -13.95
N ARG A 122 3.02 -15.16 -14.67
CA ARG A 122 2.93 -13.89 -15.43
C ARG A 122 3.07 -12.66 -14.53
N ARG A 123 2.52 -12.70 -13.31
CA ARG A 123 2.66 -11.63 -12.33
C ARG A 123 4.13 -11.47 -11.91
N HIS A 124 4.80 -12.56 -11.54
CA HIS A 124 6.21 -12.53 -11.15
C HIS A 124 7.13 -12.13 -12.31
N GLU A 125 6.90 -12.62 -13.53
CA GLU A 125 7.63 -12.19 -14.74
C GLU A 125 7.50 -10.69 -15.00
N ARG A 126 6.29 -10.15 -14.80
CA ARG A 126 6.03 -8.72 -14.95
C ARG A 126 6.71 -7.89 -13.87
N LEU A 127 6.66 -8.32 -12.61
CA LEU A 127 7.38 -7.71 -11.51
C LEU A 127 8.89 -7.68 -11.79
N ALA A 128 9.47 -8.82 -12.17
CA ALA A 128 10.89 -8.93 -12.51
C ALA A 128 11.28 -8.00 -13.66
N ARG A 129 10.44 -7.89 -14.71
CA ARG A 129 10.68 -6.99 -15.84
C ARG A 129 10.69 -5.52 -15.41
N VAL A 130 9.76 -5.12 -14.55
CA VAL A 130 9.68 -3.74 -14.05
C VAL A 130 10.88 -3.41 -13.18
N LEU A 131 11.25 -4.29 -12.24
CA LEU A 131 12.40 -4.09 -11.34
C LEU A 131 13.72 -4.09 -12.10
N LYS A 132 13.89 -4.97 -13.10
CA LYS A 132 15.05 -4.98 -13.99
C LYS A 132 15.17 -3.65 -14.75
N ALA A 133 14.07 -3.11 -15.28
CA ALA A 133 14.07 -1.81 -15.96
C ALA A 133 14.42 -0.65 -15.00
N ALA A 134 14.17 -0.80 -13.70
CA ALA A 134 14.55 0.15 -12.67
C ALA A 134 15.98 -0.07 -12.12
N GLY A 135 16.74 -1.03 -12.65
CA GLY A 135 18.09 -1.35 -12.17
C GLY A 135 18.13 -2.03 -10.79
N ILE A 136 17.01 -2.56 -10.31
CA ILE A 136 16.92 -3.22 -9.00
C ILE A 136 17.09 -4.73 -9.19
N ARG A 137 18.03 -5.32 -8.44
CA ARG A 137 18.26 -6.77 -8.47
C ARG A 137 17.12 -7.50 -7.77
N VAL A 138 16.69 -8.60 -8.38
CA VAL A 138 15.64 -9.48 -7.84
C VAL A 138 16.25 -10.85 -7.55
N HIS A 139 16.14 -11.30 -6.31
CA HIS A 139 16.49 -12.64 -5.88
C HIS A 139 15.22 -13.47 -5.76
N VAL A 140 15.13 -14.55 -6.53
CA VAL A 140 13.97 -15.44 -6.48
C VAL A 140 14.24 -16.55 -5.49
N TRP A 141 13.41 -16.66 -4.46
CA TRP A 141 13.45 -17.75 -3.49
C TRP A 141 12.25 -18.68 -3.69
N ARG A 142 12.43 -19.96 -3.38
CA ARG A 142 11.34 -20.95 -3.42
C ARG A 142 10.87 -21.24 -2.02
N GLU A 143 9.55 -21.34 -1.83
CA GLU A 143 8.95 -21.53 -0.51
C GLU A 143 9.48 -22.80 0.20
N ASP A 144 9.70 -23.87 -0.56
CA ASP A 144 10.17 -25.16 -0.04
C ASP A 144 11.71 -25.29 0.01
N ASP A 145 12.42 -24.26 -0.48
CA ASP A 145 13.89 -24.26 -0.59
C ASP A 145 14.43 -22.85 -0.30
N LEU A 146 14.13 -22.36 0.91
CA LEU A 146 14.70 -21.10 1.39
C LEU A 146 16.20 -21.26 1.64
N PRO A 147 17.02 -20.26 1.24
CA PRO A 147 18.47 -20.34 1.39
C PRO A 147 18.91 -20.41 2.85
N SER A 148 20.09 -20.96 3.10
CA SER A 148 20.72 -20.90 4.42
C SER A 148 21.20 -19.49 4.77
N LEU A 149 21.38 -19.21 6.06
CA LEU A 149 21.89 -17.92 6.54
C LEU A 149 23.22 -17.51 5.88
N ALA A 150 24.13 -18.48 5.71
CA ALA A 150 25.42 -18.27 5.07
C ALA A 150 25.27 -18.00 3.56
N ALA A 151 24.37 -18.72 2.89
CA ALA A 151 24.07 -18.51 1.47
C ALA A 151 23.49 -17.11 1.24
N VAL A 152 22.59 -16.64 2.11
CA VAL A 152 22.04 -15.27 2.03
C VAL A 152 23.14 -14.22 2.17
N ARG A 153 24.02 -14.36 3.17
CA ARG A 153 25.15 -13.42 3.37
C ARG A 153 26.08 -13.37 2.16
N SER A 154 26.39 -14.52 1.58
CA SER A 154 27.24 -14.62 0.39
C SER A 154 26.56 -13.99 -0.84
N ALA A 155 25.33 -14.38 -1.13
CA ALA A 155 24.60 -13.93 -2.32
C ALA A 155 24.29 -12.42 -2.29
N LEU A 156 23.86 -11.92 -1.13
CA LEU A 156 23.50 -10.50 -0.97
C LEU A 156 24.71 -9.61 -0.68
N GLY A 157 25.86 -10.16 -0.27
CA GLY A 157 27.07 -9.38 0.01
C GLY A 157 27.50 -8.50 -1.17
N ALA A 158 27.30 -8.97 -2.40
CA ALA A 158 27.56 -8.19 -3.62
C ALA A 158 26.62 -6.98 -3.79
N ASP A 159 25.42 -7.02 -3.22
CA ASP A 159 24.42 -5.93 -3.28
C ASP A 159 24.63 -4.88 -2.18
N LEU A 160 25.41 -5.21 -1.14
CA LEU A 160 25.71 -4.31 -0.02
C LEU A 160 26.86 -3.35 -0.33
N LEU A 161 27.68 -3.67 -1.33
CA LEU A 161 28.70 -2.75 -1.82
C LEU A 161 27.97 -1.52 -2.37
N PRO A 162 28.37 -0.29 -1.99
CA PRO A 162 27.72 0.89 -2.51
C PRO A 162 27.85 0.85 -4.04
N ALA A 163 26.72 0.74 -4.72
CA ALA A 163 26.63 1.07 -6.13
C ALA A 163 27.13 2.51 -6.25
N ALA A 164 28.33 2.68 -6.80
CA ALA A 164 28.99 3.96 -6.98
C ALA A 164 28.24 4.76 -8.06
N GLU A 165 27.05 5.24 -7.73
CA GLU A 165 26.27 6.20 -8.48
C GLU A 165 25.53 7.06 -7.45
N PRO A 166 25.78 8.38 -7.39
CA PRO A 166 25.13 9.24 -6.42
C PRO A 166 23.62 9.22 -6.67
N ALA A 167 22.87 8.72 -5.69
CA ALA A 167 21.43 8.82 -5.68
C ALA A 167 21.04 10.30 -5.82
N LYS A 168 20.35 10.65 -6.91
CA LYS A 168 19.77 11.99 -7.05
C LYS A 168 18.85 12.22 -5.85
N PRO A 169 19.03 13.32 -5.09
CA PRO A 169 18.23 13.59 -3.91
C PRO A 169 16.76 13.62 -4.32
N THR A 170 16.00 12.70 -3.77
CA THR A 170 14.56 12.73 -3.84
C THR A 170 14.09 13.65 -2.72
N PRO A 171 13.40 14.77 -3.00
CA PRO A 171 12.78 15.52 -1.92
C PRO A 171 11.68 14.64 -1.31
N SER A 172 11.78 14.36 -0.02
CA SER A 172 10.59 14.01 0.77
C SER A 172 9.61 15.15 0.58
N ARG A 173 8.45 14.90 0.00
CA ARG A 173 7.39 15.92 -0.03
C ARG A 173 7.02 16.19 1.44
N PRO A 174 7.07 17.45 1.91
CA PRO A 174 6.51 17.78 3.20
C PRO A 174 5.02 17.43 3.18
N MET A 175 4.55 16.83 4.27
CA MET A 175 3.12 16.81 4.57
C MET A 175 2.62 18.26 4.48
N PRO A 176 1.54 18.57 3.74
CA PRO A 176 1.05 19.93 3.66
C PRO A 176 0.73 20.41 5.08
N LEU A 177 1.46 21.43 5.55
CA LEU A 177 1.11 22.14 6.76
C LEU A 177 -0.09 23.01 6.40
N ILE A 178 -1.21 22.80 7.09
CA ILE A 178 -2.35 23.73 7.04
C ILE A 178 -1.84 25.09 7.56
N PRO A 179 -2.03 26.20 6.83
CA PRO A 179 -1.73 27.53 7.31
C PRO A 179 -2.36 27.81 8.69
N VAL A 180 -1.57 28.36 9.61
CA VAL A 180 -2.00 28.80 10.95
C VAL A 180 -3.29 29.64 10.97
N PRO A 181 -3.59 30.54 10.00
CA PRO A 181 -4.89 31.25 10.02
C PRO A 181 -6.10 30.34 9.81
N GLU A 182 -5.97 29.23 9.07
CA GLU A 182 -7.05 28.23 8.93
C GLU A 182 -7.22 27.40 10.22
N ILE A 183 -6.18 27.30 11.05
CA ILE A 183 -6.27 26.70 12.39
C ILE A 183 -7.05 27.61 13.33
N GLU A 184 -6.77 28.92 13.33
CA GLU A 184 -7.52 29.87 14.17
C GLU A 184 -9.00 29.93 13.79
N GLU A 185 -9.32 29.92 12.50
CA GLU A 185 -10.72 29.94 12.03
C GLU A 185 -11.45 28.63 12.38
N MET A 186 -10.77 27.48 12.26
CA MET A 186 -11.32 26.17 12.60
C MET A 186 -11.43 25.95 14.12
N LEU A 187 -10.50 26.51 14.91
CA LEU A 187 -10.57 26.52 16.38
C LEU A 187 -11.66 27.48 16.87
N ALA A 188 -11.77 28.68 16.27
CA ALA A 188 -12.83 29.62 16.58
C ALA A 188 -14.22 29.03 16.29
N ALA A 189 -14.36 28.30 15.17
CA ALA A 189 -15.59 27.55 14.88
C ALA A 189 -15.88 26.46 15.93
N GLY A 190 -14.84 25.79 16.44
CA GLY A 190 -14.95 24.84 17.56
C GLY A 190 -15.38 25.49 18.87
N ASP A 191 -14.82 26.66 19.20
CA ASP A 191 -15.12 27.42 20.41
C ASP A 191 -16.54 28.02 20.37
N HIS A 192 -17.01 28.45 19.19
CA HIS A 192 -18.39 28.89 18.99
C HIS A 192 -19.40 27.75 19.19
N LEU A 193 -19.09 26.53 18.73
CA LEU A 193 -19.91 25.34 18.98
C LEU A 193 -19.88 24.89 20.45
N ALA A 194 -18.76 25.11 21.15
CA ALA A 194 -18.64 24.83 22.58
C ALA A 194 -19.43 25.82 23.46
N TYR A 195 -19.72 27.03 22.97
CA TYR A 195 -20.55 28.00 23.70
C TYR A 195 -22.05 27.68 23.65
N ASP A 196 -22.54 27.09 22.55
CA ASP A 196 -23.95 26.72 22.39
C ASP A 196 -24.32 25.43 23.12
N ALA A 197 -23.36 24.53 23.32
CA ALA A 197 -23.52 23.39 24.21
C ALA A 197 -23.03 23.79 25.59
N ALA A 198 -23.94 24.12 26.52
CA ALA A 198 -23.64 24.33 27.93
C ALA A 198 -23.06 23.06 28.57
N LEU A 199 -21.81 22.74 28.26
CA LEU A 199 -21.00 21.73 28.90
C LEU A 199 -20.39 22.41 30.12
N GLU A 200 -21.03 22.17 31.27
CA GLU A 200 -20.50 22.58 32.56
C GLU A 200 -19.06 22.01 32.69
N PRO A 201 -18.07 22.86 33.05
CA PRO A 201 -16.70 22.37 33.22
C PRO A 201 -16.70 21.30 34.31
N VAL A 202 -16.06 20.16 34.02
CA VAL A 202 -15.98 19.05 34.96
C VAL A 202 -15.39 19.56 36.28
N PRO A 203 -16.14 19.48 37.41
CA PRO A 203 -15.64 19.94 38.69
C PRO A 203 -14.34 19.21 39.04
N SER A 204 -13.35 19.94 39.57
CA SER A 204 -12.02 19.38 39.86
C SER A 204 -12.03 18.21 40.86
N ALA A 205 -13.14 18.02 41.59
CA ALA A 205 -13.34 16.90 42.50
C ALA A 205 -13.71 15.57 41.79
N PHE A 206 -14.01 15.58 40.49
CA PHE A 206 -14.43 14.38 39.74
C PHE A 206 -13.37 13.27 39.73
N PHE A 207 -12.08 13.63 39.81
CA PHE A 207 -11.00 12.65 39.83
C PHE A 207 -10.73 12.06 41.22
N ASP A 208 -11.08 12.77 42.30
CA ASP A 208 -10.90 12.28 43.69
C ASP A 208 -11.92 11.19 44.05
N ASP A 209 -13.15 11.28 43.53
CA ASP A 209 -14.19 10.26 43.75
C ASP A 209 -13.85 8.92 43.06
N LEU A 210 -13.26 8.96 41.85
CA LEU A 210 -12.86 7.77 41.09
C LEU A 210 -11.67 7.03 41.72
N GLU A 211 -10.76 7.74 42.38
CA GLU A 211 -9.67 7.11 43.14
C GLU A 211 -10.18 6.47 44.43
N SER A 212 -11.16 7.09 45.09
CA SER A 212 -11.78 6.56 46.31
C SER A 212 -12.56 5.26 46.04
N GLU A 213 -13.30 5.17 44.94
CA GLU A 213 -14.01 3.94 44.54
C GLU A 213 -13.04 2.80 44.18
N ARG A 214 -11.94 3.10 43.48
CA ARG A 214 -10.90 2.10 43.16
C ARG A 214 -10.14 1.62 44.39
N GLY A 215 -9.97 2.48 45.40
CA GLY A 215 -9.33 2.13 46.68
C GLY A 215 -10.16 1.18 47.53
N GLN A 216 -11.50 1.26 47.47
CA GLN A 216 -12.40 0.36 48.22
C GLN A 216 -12.55 -1.03 47.58
N LEU A 217 -12.53 -1.12 46.25
CA LEU A 217 -12.58 -2.40 45.53
C LEU A 217 -11.29 -3.23 45.65
N ALA A 218 -10.17 -2.62 46.00
CA ALA A 218 -8.88 -3.29 46.20
C ALA A 218 -8.65 -3.81 47.63
N ARG A 219 -9.58 -3.58 48.56
CA ARG A 219 -9.48 -3.99 49.99
C ARG A 219 -10.64 -4.89 50.45
N SER A 220 -11.42 -5.46 49.53
CA SER A 220 -12.40 -6.53 49.80
C SER A 220 -11.92 -7.86 49.24
#